data_AF-A0AAW2LKS5-F1
#
_entry.id   AF-A0AAW2LKS5-F1
#
_cell.length_a   1.000
_cell.length_b   1.000
_cell.length_c   1.000
_cell.angle_alpha   90.00
_cell.angle_beta   90.00
_cell.angle_gamma   90.00
#
_symmetry.space_group_name_H-M   'P 1'
#
loop_
_entity.id
_entity.type
_entity.pdbx_description
1 polymer ?
#
loop_
_entity_poly.entity_id
_entity_poly.type
_entity_poly.pdbx_seq_one_letter_code
_entity_poly.pdbx_strand_id
1 'polypeptide(L)'
;MQGCDGSVLLNSTANNTAERDAFPNQSLKGFQVIDAVKSAVEKKCPGRVSCADILALVARDAVPLVKGPRWQVPLGRRDGNVSMASEALANLPPPSFNVTQLIASFAAKGLSVKDLVVLSGGHTIGVSHCFSFSNRLYNFTGRNNADPSMDPKYVAALKKRCRPSDTTTIVQMDPGSSRLSTLITTHL
;
A
#
# COMPACT_ATOMS: atom_id res chain seq x y z
N MET A 1 0.41 -14.36 3.36
CA MET A 1 1.36 -13.77 2.42
C MET A 1 2.72 -14.29 2.80
N GLN A 2 3.43 -14.86 1.82
CA GLN A 2 4.59 -15.73 2.04
C GLN A 2 5.94 -15.01 1.89
N GLY A 3 5.93 -13.68 1.80
CA GLY A 3 7.12 -12.84 1.73
C GLY A 3 7.05 -11.91 0.52
N CYS A 4 8.22 -11.49 0.03
CA CYS A 4 8.34 -10.74 -1.22
C CYS A 4 8.55 -11.71 -2.39
N ASP A 5 7.52 -12.44 -2.77
CA ASP A 5 7.58 -13.50 -3.79
C ASP A 5 6.76 -13.17 -5.05
N GLY A 6 6.15 -11.98 -5.10
CA GLY A 6 5.32 -11.58 -6.24
C GLY A 6 3.96 -12.27 -6.32
N SER A 7 3.52 -13.00 -5.28
CA SER A 7 2.20 -13.65 -5.23
C SER A 7 1.03 -12.69 -5.50
N VAL A 8 1.16 -11.43 -5.11
CA VAL A 8 0.17 -10.36 -5.34
C VAL A 8 -0.05 -10.04 -6.82
N LEU A 9 0.86 -10.45 -7.72
CA LEU A 9 0.74 -10.23 -9.17
C LEU A 9 -0.10 -11.32 -9.86
N LEU A 10 -0.33 -12.46 -9.19
CA LEU A 10 -1.06 -13.57 -9.77
C LEU A 10 -2.55 -13.25 -9.94
N ASN A 11 -3.13 -13.67 -11.06
CA ASN A 11 -4.55 -13.56 -11.33
C ASN A 11 -5.34 -14.62 -10.55
N SER A 12 -6.58 -14.30 -10.17
CA SER A 12 -7.54 -15.31 -9.74
C SER A 12 -7.76 -16.36 -10.84
N THR A 13 -8.08 -17.59 -10.42
CA THR A 13 -8.46 -18.69 -11.29
C THR A 13 -9.88 -19.15 -10.93
N ALA A 14 -10.46 -20.08 -11.69
CA ALA A 14 -11.80 -20.60 -11.41
C ALA A 14 -11.96 -21.18 -10.00
N ASN A 15 -10.88 -21.71 -9.42
CA ASN A 15 -10.89 -22.41 -8.13
C ASN A 15 -10.17 -21.64 -7.01
N ASN A 16 -9.69 -20.41 -7.27
CA ASN A 16 -8.93 -19.65 -6.29
C ASN A 16 -9.05 -18.14 -6.51
N THR A 17 -9.38 -17.41 -5.44
CA THR A 17 -9.31 -15.95 -5.41
C THR A 17 -7.91 -15.52 -4.97
N ALA A 18 -7.20 -14.82 -5.84
CA ALA A 18 -5.84 -14.35 -5.61
C ALA A 18 -5.80 -13.18 -4.60
N GLU A 19 -4.61 -12.92 -4.05
CA GLU A 19 -4.35 -11.79 -3.14
C GLU A 19 -4.78 -10.45 -3.73
N ARG A 20 -4.55 -10.24 -5.04
CA ARG A 20 -4.89 -8.98 -5.71
C ARG A 20 -6.36 -8.61 -5.59
N ASP A 21 -7.24 -9.61 -5.63
CA ASP A 21 -8.69 -9.40 -5.64
C ASP A 21 -9.28 -9.40 -4.22
N ALA A 22 -8.43 -9.59 -3.19
CA ALA A 22 -8.81 -9.46 -1.79
C ALA A 22 -9.24 -8.04 -1.45
N PHE A 23 -10.22 -7.90 -0.55
CA PHE A 23 -10.74 -6.60 -0.09
C PHE A 23 -9.67 -5.51 0.17
N PRO A 24 -8.60 -5.75 0.96
CA PRO A 24 -7.58 -4.72 1.20
C PRO A 24 -6.79 -4.32 -0.06
N ASN A 25 -6.69 -5.21 -1.05
CA ASN A 25 -5.89 -5.04 -2.25
C ASN A 25 -6.68 -4.50 -3.46
N GLN A 26 -8.00 -4.39 -3.37
CA GLN A 26 -8.83 -3.79 -4.44
C GLN A 26 -8.47 -2.32 -4.73
N SER A 27 -7.74 -1.67 -3.81
CA SER A 27 -7.23 -0.31 -3.99
C SER A 27 -5.86 -0.25 -4.70
N LEU A 28 -5.16 -1.37 -4.88
CA LEU A 28 -3.87 -1.44 -5.55
C LEU A 28 -3.99 -1.06 -7.02
N LYS A 29 -2.95 -0.40 -7.55
CA LYS A 29 -2.85 0.05 -8.94
C LYS A 29 -1.44 -0.20 -9.46
N GLY A 30 -1.27 -0.13 -10.78
CA GLY A 30 0.05 -0.16 -11.41
C GLY A 30 0.52 -1.55 -11.85
N PHE A 31 -0.35 -2.58 -11.80
CA PHE A 31 -0.03 -3.91 -12.33
C PHE A 31 0.46 -3.86 -13.79
N GLN A 32 -0.17 -3.04 -14.62
CA GLN A 32 0.21 -2.85 -16.03
C GLN A 32 1.61 -2.23 -16.20
N VAL A 33 2.07 -1.43 -15.23
CA VAL A 33 3.43 -0.88 -15.23
C VAL A 33 4.42 -2.00 -14.95
N ILE A 34 4.13 -2.87 -13.98
CA ILE A 34 4.95 -4.04 -13.67
C ILE A 34 5.03 -4.98 -14.88
N ASP A 35 3.91 -5.22 -15.57
CA ASP A 35 3.89 -6.03 -16.80
C ASP A 35 4.75 -5.42 -17.91
N ALA A 36 4.68 -4.09 -18.10
CA ALA A 36 5.51 -3.39 -19.08
C ALA A 36 7.00 -3.48 -18.75
N VAL A 37 7.37 -3.30 -17.47
CA VAL A 37 8.75 -3.47 -17.00
C VAL A 37 9.22 -4.91 -17.22
N LYS A 38 8.43 -5.91 -16.83
CA LYS A 38 8.74 -7.33 -17.05
C LYS A 38 8.94 -7.64 -18.53
N SER A 39 8.05 -7.17 -19.41
CA SER A 39 8.18 -7.36 -20.86
C SER A 39 9.47 -6.73 -21.40
N ALA A 40 9.82 -5.52 -20.97
CA ALA A 40 11.04 -4.84 -21.40
C ALA A 40 12.32 -5.56 -20.90
N VAL A 41 12.29 -6.07 -19.67
CA VAL A 41 13.39 -6.85 -19.07
C VAL A 41 13.57 -8.18 -19.80
N GLU A 42 12.49 -8.91 -20.04
CA GLU A 42 12.54 -10.20 -20.76
C GLU A 42 13.07 -10.09 -22.18
N LYS A 43 12.81 -8.97 -22.88
CA LYS A 43 13.40 -8.70 -24.21
C LYS A 43 14.93 -8.58 -24.16
N LYS A 44 15.50 -8.14 -23.02
CA LYS A 44 16.94 -7.94 -22.85
C LYS A 44 17.63 -9.13 -22.19
N CYS A 45 16.99 -9.76 -21.21
CA CYS A 45 17.52 -10.89 -20.46
C CYS A 45 16.43 -11.95 -20.20
N PRO A 46 16.09 -12.77 -21.21
CA PRO A 46 15.02 -13.76 -21.12
C PRO A 46 15.22 -14.74 -19.95
N GLY A 47 14.18 -14.91 -19.13
CA GLY A 47 14.12 -15.87 -18.04
C GLY A 47 15.08 -15.60 -16.87
N ARG A 48 15.62 -14.37 -16.74
CA ARG A 48 16.64 -14.07 -15.74
C ARG A 48 16.13 -13.37 -14.48
N VAL A 49 15.18 -12.44 -14.61
CA VAL A 49 14.76 -11.57 -13.49
C VAL A 49 13.35 -11.97 -13.05
N SER A 50 13.19 -12.30 -11.77
CA SER A 50 11.89 -12.63 -11.20
C SER A 50 10.96 -11.41 -11.13
N CYS A 51 9.66 -11.63 -11.20
CA CYS A 51 8.67 -10.59 -10.93
C CYS A 51 8.79 -10.03 -9.49
N ALA A 52 9.17 -10.89 -8.54
CA ALA A 52 9.46 -10.51 -7.16
C ALA A 52 10.59 -9.47 -7.06
N ASP A 53 11.71 -9.66 -7.77
CA ASP A 53 12.78 -8.67 -7.80
C ASP A 53 12.40 -7.43 -8.61
N ILE A 54 11.60 -7.55 -9.68
CA ILE A 54 11.08 -6.39 -10.40
C ILE A 54 10.26 -5.50 -9.49
N LEU A 55 9.37 -6.04 -8.66
CA LEU A 55 8.61 -5.25 -7.69
C LEU A 55 9.53 -4.50 -6.72
N ALA A 56 10.57 -5.17 -6.20
CA ALA A 56 11.52 -4.56 -5.28
C ALA A 56 12.36 -3.46 -5.95
N LEU A 57 12.76 -3.66 -7.21
CA LEU A 57 13.51 -2.69 -8.01
C LEU A 57 12.65 -1.48 -8.39
N VAL A 58 11.40 -1.68 -8.81
CA VAL A 58 10.46 -0.60 -9.13
C VAL A 58 10.18 0.24 -7.89
N ALA A 59 9.95 -0.39 -6.73
CA ALA A 59 9.76 0.32 -5.47
C ALA A 59 11.00 1.17 -5.10
N ARG A 60 12.21 0.61 -5.24
CA ARG A 60 13.47 1.34 -5.04
C ARG A 60 13.59 2.54 -5.97
N ASP A 61 13.28 2.36 -7.25
CA ASP A 61 13.48 3.40 -8.27
C ASP A 61 12.41 4.49 -8.20
N ALA A 62 11.23 4.20 -7.64
CA ALA A 62 10.19 5.19 -7.38
C ALA A 62 10.54 6.16 -6.25
N VAL A 63 11.31 5.74 -5.24
CA VAL A 63 11.56 6.57 -4.04
C VAL A 63 12.40 7.84 -4.33
N PRO A 64 13.49 7.78 -5.12
CA PRO A 64 14.23 8.99 -5.50
C PRO A 64 13.40 10.00 -6.31
N LEU A 65 12.38 9.55 -7.06
CA LEU A 65 11.49 10.45 -7.80
C LEU A 65 10.68 11.36 -6.88
N VAL A 66 10.47 10.94 -5.63
CA VAL A 66 9.82 11.72 -4.58
C VAL A 66 10.82 12.29 -3.57
N LYS A 67 12.08 12.47 -3.99
CA LYS A 67 13.18 13.01 -3.19
C LYS A 67 13.58 12.15 -1.99
N GLY A 68 13.20 10.87 -1.98
CA GLY A 68 13.66 9.92 -0.98
C GLY A 68 15.09 9.43 -1.23
N PRO A 69 15.63 8.61 -0.31
CA PRO A 69 16.99 8.12 -0.40
C PRO A 69 17.19 7.14 -1.56
N ARG A 70 18.46 6.94 -1.95
CA ARG A 70 18.87 5.82 -2.80
C ARG A 70 19.49 4.76 -1.92
N TRP A 71 19.20 3.49 -2.22
CA TRP A 71 19.85 2.35 -1.57
C TRP A 71 19.95 1.20 -2.57
N GLN A 72 20.84 0.25 -2.29
CA GLN A 72 20.89 -1.00 -3.05
C GLN A 72 19.85 -1.97 -2.47
N VAL A 73 19.00 -2.51 -3.34
CA VAL A 73 18.07 -3.57 -2.97
C VAL A 73 18.76 -4.92 -3.19
N PRO A 74 18.86 -5.80 -2.18
CA PRO A 74 19.31 -7.17 -2.38
C PRO A 74 18.42 -7.88 -3.40
N LEU A 75 19.00 -8.64 -4.33
CA LEU A 75 18.30 -9.38 -5.37
C LEU A 75 18.44 -10.90 -5.15
N GLY A 76 17.75 -11.69 -5.97
CA GLY A 76 17.72 -13.15 -5.90
C GLY A 76 16.40 -13.71 -5.39
N ARG A 77 15.36 -12.88 -5.23
CA ARG A 77 14.01 -13.38 -4.90
C ARG A 77 13.48 -14.22 -6.05
N ARG A 78 12.67 -15.23 -5.75
CA ARG A 78 12.01 -16.08 -6.75
C ARG A 78 10.51 -15.85 -6.70
N ASP A 79 9.86 -16.08 -7.83
CA ASP A 79 8.42 -15.94 -7.95
C ASP A 79 7.70 -17.08 -7.23
N GLY A 80 6.77 -16.71 -6.35
CA GLY A 80 5.84 -17.62 -5.68
C GLY A 80 4.75 -18.08 -6.65
N ASN A 81 4.17 -19.25 -6.38
CA ASN A 81 3.11 -19.86 -7.20
C ASN A 81 1.76 -19.99 -6.46
N VAL A 82 1.68 -19.49 -5.23
CA VAL A 82 0.47 -19.47 -4.40
C VAL A 82 0.07 -18.02 -4.15
N SER A 83 -1.21 -17.70 -4.33
CA SER A 83 -1.77 -16.40 -4.04
C SER A 83 -3.20 -16.58 -3.56
N MET A 84 -3.49 -16.19 -2.32
CA MET A 84 -4.79 -16.43 -1.69
C MET A 84 -5.35 -15.16 -1.07
N ALA A 85 -6.60 -14.83 -1.34
CA ALA A 85 -7.23 -13.64 -0.76
C ALA A 85 -7.29 -13.67 0.77
N SER A 86 -7.46 -14.87 1.37
CA SER A 86 -7.43 -15.07 2.82
C SER A 86 -6.09 -14.68 3.44
N GLU A 87 -4.99 -14.88 2.71
CA GLU A 87 -3.66 -14.51 3.14
C GLU A 87 -3.49 -12.98 3.23
N ALA A 88 -4.03 -12.22 2.28
CA ALA A 88 -4.01 -10.75 2.35
C ALA A 88 -4.84 -10.26 3.55
N LEU A 89 -6.05 -10.81 3.74
CA LEU A 89 -6.94 -10.47 4.86
C LEU A 89 -6.32 -10.75 6.23
N ALA A 90 -5.59 -11.86 6.37
CA ALA A 90 -4.98 -12.26 7.63
C ALA A 90 -3.69 -11.49 7.96
N ASN A 91 -3.02 -10.91 6.96
CA ASN A 91 -1.66 -10.39 7.13
C ASN A 91 -1.51 -8.88 6.91
N LEU A 92 -2.47 -8.21 6.26
CA LEU A 92 -2.41 -6.76 6.05
C LEU A 92 -3.03 -6.01 7.23
N PRO A 93 -2.32 -5.06 7.87
CA PRO A 93 -2.89 -4.27 8.95
C PRO A 93 -3.95 -3.30 8.41
N PRO A 94 -5.20 -3.32 8.92
CA PRO A 94 -6.21 -2.35 8.56
C PRO A 94 -5.92 -0.98 9.20
N PRO A 95 -6.44 0.12 8.63
CA PRO A 95 -6.22 1.48 9.14
C PRO A 95 -6.83 1.74 10.53
N SER A 96 -7.68 0.83 11.03
CA SER A 96 -8.31 0.89 12.35
C SER A 96 -7.47 0.29 13.49
N PHE A 97 -6.33 -0.35 13.18
CA PHE A 97 -5.46 -0.89 14.22
C PHE A 97 -4.91 0.20 15.15
N ASN A 98 -4.88 -0.10 16.45
CA ASN A 98 -4.13 0.69 17.41
C ASN A 98 -2.62 0.36 17.36
N VAL A 99 -1.80 1.15 18.06
CA VAL A 99 -0.34 1.02 18.04
C VAL A 99 0.13 -0.37 18.48
N THR A 100 -0.48 -0.96 19.51
CA THR A 100 -0.11 -2.31 19.98
C THR A 100 -0.39 -3.38 18.92
N GLN A 101 -1.52 -3.27 18.20
CA GLN A 101 -1.86 -4.19 17.12
C GLN A 101 -0.93 -4.02 15.91
N LEU A 102 -0.54 -2.78 15.57
CA LEU A 102 0.46 -2.52 14.53
C LEU A 102 1.82 -3.11 14.89
N ILE A 103 2.28 -2.93 16.12
CA ILE A 103 3.54 -3.53 16.61
C ILE A 103 3.50 -5.05 16.49
N ALA A 104 2.40 -5.69 16.93
CA ALA A 104 2.26 -7.15 16.84
C ALA A 104 2.23 -7.63 15.38
N SER A 105 1.53 -6.92 14.50
CA SER A 105 1.46 -7.23 13.06
C SER A 105 2.82 -7.16 12.37
N PHE A 106 3.63 -6.13 12.68
CA PHE A 106 4.99 -6.00 12.16
C PHE A 106 5.95 -7.04 12.76
N ALA A 107 5.85 -7.30 14.06
CA ALA A 107 6.65 -8.33 14.72
C ALA A 107 6.39 -9.74 14.14
N ALA A 108 5.14 -10.05 13.76
CA ALA A 108 4.80 -11.30 13.06
C ALA A 108 5.47 -11.44 11.68
N LYS A 109 6.04 -10.36 11.14
CA LYS A 109 6.86 -10.31 9.92
C LYS A 109 8.35 -10.16 10.19
N GLY A 110 8.77 -10.28 11.44
CA GLY A 110 10.17 -10.09 11.85
C GLY A 110 10.62 -8.63 11.81
N LEU A 111 9.68 -7.68 11.79
CA LEU A 111 9.96 -6.25 11.74
C LEU A 111 9.83 -5.62 13.13
N SER A 112 10.78 -4.76 13.47
CA SER A 112 10.84 -4.06 14.74
C SER A 112 9.88 -2.86 14.82
N VAL A 113 9.74 -2.28 16.01
CA VAL A 113 9.01 -1.01 16.20
C VAL A 113 9.63 0.12 15.38
N LYS A 114 10.97 0.13 15.21
CA LYS A 114 11.65 1.09 14.36
C LYS A 114 11.22 0.93 12.91
N ASP A 115 11.10 -0.30 12.43
CA ASP A 115 10.65 -0.59 11.06
C ASP A 115 9.19 -0.16 10.85
N LEU A 116 8.32 -0.36 11.84
CA LEU A 116 6.95 0.18 11.81
C LEU A 116 6.94 1.69 11.60
N VAL A 117 7.69 2.45 12.40
CA VAL A 117 7.74 3.91 12.30
C VAL A 117 8.32 4.36 10.95
N VAL A 118 9.43 3.76 10.53
CA VAL A 118 10.11 4.12 9.27
C VAL A 118 9.23 3.79 8.05
N LEU A 119 8.65 2.59 8.00
CA LEU A 119 7.82 2.17 6.86
C LEU A 119 6.47 2.88 6.81
N SER A 120 5.95 3.34 7.97
CA SER A 120 4.79 4.25 8.01
C SER A 120 5.06 5.58 7.32
N GLY A 121 6.33 5.97 7.16
CA GLY A 121 6.74 7.13 6.35
C GLY A 121 6.35 7.03 4.88
N GLY A 122 6.02 5.83 4.37
CA GLY A 122 5.46 5.65 3.02
C GLY A 122 4.16 6.44 2.79
N HIS A 123 3.44 6.80 3.85
CA HIS A 123 2.26 7.66 3.80
C HIS A 123 2.56 9.15 3.52
N THR A 124 3.83 9.54 3.33
CA THR A 124 4.19 10.90 2.88
C THR A 124 3.77 11.20 1.43
N ILE A 125 3.37 10.17 0.68
CA ILE A 125 2.83 10.28 -0.67
C ILE A 125 1.57 9.41 -0.83
N GLY A 126 0.89 9.57 -1.95
CA GLY A 126 -0.28 8.77 -2.31
C GLY A 126 -1.60 9.31 -1.75
N VAL A 127 -2.61 8.46 -1.79
CA VAL A 127 -3.99 8.81 -1.46
C VAL A 127 -4.65 7.72 -0.62
N SER A 128 -5.65 8.10 0.17
CA SER A 128 -6.57 7.19 0.85
C SER A 128 -8.01 7.54 0.50
N HIS A 129 -8.86 6.54 0.48
CA HIS A 129 -10.29 6.73 0.30
C HIS A 129 -10.92 7.12 1.64
N CYS A 130 -11.93 7.99 1.59
CA CYS A 130 -12.59 8.50 2.79
C CYS A 130 -13.10 7.40 3.74
N PHE A 131 -13.56 6.27 3.19
CA PHE A 131 -14.04 5.15 4.01
C PHE A 131 -12.97 4.58 4.96
N SER A 132 -11.67 4.69 4.62
CA SER A 132 -10.59 4.12 5.44
C SER A 132 -10.43 4.80 6.80
N PHE A 133 -10.93 6.02 6.96
CA PHE A 133 -10.82 6.81 8.20
C PHE A 133 -12.13 7.52 8.59
N SER A 134 -13.25 7.21 7.93
CA SER A 134 -14.56 7.84 8.18
C SER A 134 -15.03 7.69 9.63
N ASN A 135 -14.73 6.54 10.26
CA ASN A 135 -15.01 6.31 11.68
C ASN A 135 -14.37 7.39 12.57
N ARG A 136 -13.11 7.79 12.29
CA ARG A 136 -12.42 8.85 13.03
C ARG A 136 -13.04 10.23 12.83
N LEU A 137 -13.76 10.47 11.72
CA LEU A 137 -14.43 11.75 11.49
C LEU A 137 -15.81 11.82 12.15
N TYR A 138 -16.54 10.72 12.18
CA TYR A 138 -17.98 10.74 12.45
C TYR A 138 -18.43 9.87 13.62
N ASN A 139 -17.72 8.81 14.00
CA ASN A 139 -18.20 7.87 15.01
C ASN A 139 -17.09 7.15 15.78
N PHE A 140 -16.11 7.89 16.29
CA PHE A 140 -14.91 7.33 16.89
C PHE A 140 -15.18 6.49 18.14
N THR A 141 -16.09 6.93 19.01
CA THR A 141 -16.47 6.20 20.24
C THR A 141 -17.84 5.53 20.14
N GLY A 142 -18.46 5.48 18.96
CA GLY A 142 -19.84 5.01 18.80
C GLY A 142 -20.90 6.04 19.19
N ARG A 143 -20.51 7.29 19.48
CA ARG A 143 -21.40 8.36 19.96
C ARG A 143 -21.43 9.58 19.03
N ASN A 144 -21.33 9.36 17.72
CA ASN A 144 -21.36 10.42 16.70
C ASN A 144 -20.32 11.54 16.90
N ASN A 145 -19.11 11.18 17.31
CA ASN A 145 -18.02 12.11 17.60
C ASN A 145 -16.80 11.87 16.68
N ALA A 146 -16.03 12.93 16.47
CA ALA A 146 -14.72 12.83 15.86
C ALA A 146 -13.68 12.31 16.87
N ASP A 147 -12.60 11.73 16.36
CA ASP A 147 -11.44 11.31 17.14
C ASP A 147 -10.77 12.56 17.77
N PRO A 148 -10.68 12.62 19.11
CA PRO A 148 -10.14 13.77 19.81
C PRO A 148 -8.63 13.97 19.61
N SER A 149 -7.91 12.95 19.09
CA SER A 149 -6.49 13.07 18.74
C SER A 149 -6.24 13.79 17.41
N MET A 150 -7.28 14.04 16.60
CA MET A 150 -7.16 14.75 15.34
C MET A 150 -7.31 16.26 15.55
N ASP A 151 -6.53 17.04 14.79
CA ASP A 151 -6.69 18.51 14.78
C ASP A 151 -8.13 18.88 14.34
N PRO A 152 -8.89 19.66 15.13
CA PRO A 152 -10.28 19.97 14.82
C PRO A 152 -10.48 20.73 13.50
N LYS A 153 -9.52 21.58 13.10
CA LYS A 153 -9.60 22.31 11.82
C LYS A 153 -9.38 21.34 10.66
N TYR A 154 -8.46 20.39 10.82
CA TYR A 154 -8.23 19.35 9.82
C TYR A 154 -9.43 18.40 9.70
N VAL A 155 -10.06 18.01 10.82
CA VAL A 155 -11.33 17.27 10.80
C VAL A 155 -12.40 18.05 10.03
N ALA A 156 -12.57 19.34 10.31
CA ALA A 156 -13.54 20.17 9.59
C ALA A 156 -13.23 20.26 8.08
N ALA A 157 -11.94 20.36 7.71
CA ALA A 157 -11.52 20.35 6.31
C ALA A 157 -11.79 19.00 5.62
N LEU A 158 -11.50 17.88 6.30
CA LEU A 158 -11.77 16.55 5.79
C LEU A 158 -13.28 16.29 5.64
N LYS A 159 -14.12 16.72 6.59
CA LYS A 159 -15.59 16.57 6.50
C LYS A 159 -16.20 17.30 5.29
N LYS A 160 -15.59 18.37 4.81
CA LYS A 160 -16.03 19.05 3.57
C LYS A 160 -15.83 18.18 2.32
N ARG A 161 -14.87 17.26 2.35
CA ARG A 161 -14.53 16.35 1.24
C ARG A 161 -15.15 14.97 1.41
N CYS A 162 -15.04 14.41 2.62
CA CYS A 162 -15.46 13.07 2.97
C CYS A 162 -16.82 13.12 3.67
N ARG A 163 -17.91 12.91 2.93
CA ARG A 163 -19.26 12.83 3.52
C ARG A 163 -19.44 11.53 4.32
N PRO A 164 -20.38 11.47 5.28
CA PRO A 164 -20.79 10.19 5.86
C PRO A 164 -21.17 9.19 4.75
N SER A 165 -20.73 7.94 4.88
CA SER A 165 -20.95 6.86 3.90
C SER A 165 -20.27 7.06 2.53
N ASP A 166 -19.33 7.99 2.39
CA ASP A 166 -18.54 8.15 1.16
C ASP A 166 -17.52 7.02 0.98
N THR A 167 -17.67 6.26 -0.10
CA THR A 167 -16.82 5.12 -0.45
C THR A 167 -15.83 5.40 -1.59
N THR A 168 -15.94 6.55 -2.27
CA THR A 168 -15.23 6.80 -3.54
C THR A 168 -14.26 7.96 -3.49
N THR A 169 -14.54 8.98 -2.67
CA THR A 169 -13.68 10.16 -2.62
C THR A 169 -12.31 9.80 -2.07
N ILE A 170 -11.28 10.26 -2.78
CA ILE A 170 -9.90 10.15 -2.37
C ILE A 170 -9.37 11.47 -1.79
N VAL A 171 -8.55 11.34 -0.76
CA VAL A 171 -7.78 12.44 -0.17
C VAL A 171 -6.30 12.09 -0.18
N GLN A 172 -5.44 13.10 -0.12
CA GLN A 172 -4.00 12.88 -0.03
C GLN A 172 -3.66 12.33 1.35
N MET A 173 -2.72 11.38 1.42
CA MET A 173 -2.22 10.87 2.70
C MET A 173 -1.49 11.96 3.49
N ASP A 174 -0.72 12.78 2.77
CA ASP A 174 0.00 13.94 3.29
C ASP A 174 -0.45 15.22 2.55
N PRO A 175 -1.05 16.22 3.22
CA PRO A 175 -1.52 17.45 2.58
C PRO A 175 -0.43 18.17 1.78
N GLY A 176 -0.64 18.30 0.46
CA GLY A 176 0.31 18.92 -0.46
C GLY A 176 1.15 17.93 -1.29
N SER A 177 1.09 16.64 -0.97
CA SER A 177 1.88 15.59 -1.64
C SER A 177 1.45 15.23 -3.09
N SER A 178 0.35 15.80 -3.59
CA SER A 178 -0.11 15.56 -4.99
C SER A 178 0.99 15.73 -6.03
N ARG A 179 1.80 16.79 -5.93
CA ARG A 179 2.87 17.07 -6.89
C ARG A 179 3.93 15.96 -6.93
N LEU A 180 4.27 15.41 -5.76
CA LEU A 180 5.20 14.29 -5.63
C LEU A 180 4.58 12.99 -6.17
N SER A 181 3.28 12.78 -5.95
CA SER A 181 2.59 11.57 -6.39
C SER A 181 2.44 11.51 -7.92
N THR A 182 2.20 12.64 -8.59
CA THR A 182 2.13 12.72 -10.07
C THR A 182 3.49 12.49 -10.74
N LEU A 183 4.60 12.81 -10.07
CA LEU A 183 5.95 12.58 -10.61
C LEU A 183 6.23 11.09 -10.82
N ILE A 184 5.78 10.22 -9.92
CA ILE A 184 5.95 8.77 -10.07
C ILE A 184 5.22 8.26 -11.32
N THR A 185 3.95 8.64 -11.51
CA THR A 185 3.12 8.16 -12.62
C THR A 185 3.55 8.67 -14.00
N THR A 186 4.36 9.73 -14.05
CA THR A 186 4.85 10.29 -15.32
C THR A 186 6.21 9.74 -15.72
N HIS A 187 6.95 9.13 -14.79
CA HIS A 187 8.31 8.62 -15.01
C HIS A 187 8.38 7.09 -15.05
N LEU A 188 7.33 6.40 -14.61
CA LEU A 188 7.14 4.96 -14.74
C LEU A 188 6.16 4.66 -15.88
#